data_AF-A0A7I7XQG5-F1
#
_entry.id   AF-A0A7I7XQG5-F1
#
_cell.length_a   1.000
_cell.length_b   1.000
_cell.length_c   1.000
_cell.angle_alpha   90.00
_cell.angle_beta   90.00
_cell.angle_gamma   90.00
#
_symmetry.space_group_name_H-M   'P 1'
#
loop_
_entity.id
_entity.type
_entity.pdbx_description
1 polymer ?
#
loop_
_entity_poly.entity_id
_entity_poly.type
_entity_poly.pdbx_seq_one_letter_code
_entity_poly.pdbx_strand_id
1 'polypeptide(L)'
;MGAQLSTTSEGLWLTAALSGVTRLPAALRVRPVGDTEAMLASHPGLQVLEEAGVCQGRILDADVQEWLVTLGRCDIDVSIRVTRPDERAERLTGPPELFTPPADPLKEPLAAAAALREWRAHQSADRAAVLCRRDGKWVVAARVWRSGVEPLDEVTVSPLEGDTTVFQAVNDLLGDESPAEFEGVNIESQRLESVLSSWQADPQAYDVIGELLKLGLTARQARVIVAVSDTGAVRAAIGATQYSIDGPEFATTGAMVVDSLMGRVVISSSTTDDQQSWTMLFPGTAARVSRAVSDVLKQLPSGEDWEHHQRIQTFHAH
;
A
#
# COMPACT_ATOMS: atom_id res chain seq x y z
N MET A 1 -15.85 19.31 6.21
CA MET A 1 -15.88 17.96 5.64
C MET A 1 -15.67 18.18 4.16
N GLY A 2 -14.49 17.82 3.66
CA GLY A 2 -14.07 18.11 2.28
C GLY A 2 -14.89 17.35 1.25
N ALA A 3 -14.78 17.74 -0.02
CA ALA A 3 -15.44 17.03 -1.10
C ALA A 3 -14.87 15.60 -1.25
N GLN A 4 -15.73 14.59 -1.35
CA GLN A 4 -15.32 13.19 -1.41
C GLN A 4 -16.34 12.36 -2.22
N LEU A 5 -15.82 11.45 -3.03
CA LEU A 5 -16.59 10.35 -3.63
C LEU A 5 -16.50 9.12 -2.73
N SER A 6 -17.63 8.55 -2.36
CA SER A 6 -17.73 7.27 -1.66
C SER A 6 -18.49 6.28 -2.53
N THR A 7 -17.89 5.13 -2.82
CA THR A 7 -18.41 4.15 -3.78
C THR A 7 -17.86 2.74 -3.49
N THR A 8 -18.33 1.73 -4.22
CA THR A 8 -17.67 0.41 -4.31
C THR A 8 -16.60 0.40 -5.40
N SER A 9 -15.83 -0.68 -5.51
CA SER A 9 -14.89 -0.86 -6.62
C SER A 9 -15.57 -0.95 -7.99
N GLU A 10 -16.81 -1.43 -8.04
CA GLU A 10 -17.61 -1.45 -9.26
C GLU A 10 -18.07 -0.04 -9.64
N GLY A 11 -18.48 0.79 -8.68
CA GLY A 11 -18.80 2.19 -8.97
C GLY A 11 -17.56 3.02 -9.31
N LEU A 12 -16.40 2.72 -8.71
CA LEU A 12 -15.12 3.33 -9.12
C LEU A 12 -14.73 2.90 -10.55
N TRP A 13 -14.97 1.64 -10.92
CA TRP A 13 -14.77 1.16 -12.29
C TRP A 13 -15.69 1.89 -13.28
N LEU A 14 -16.97 2.07 -12.90
CA LEU A 14 -17.96 2.75 -13.72
C LEU A 14 -17.63 4.24 -13.93
N THR A 15 -17.23 4.94 -12.88
CA THR A 15 -16.76 6.34 -12.97
C THR A 15 -15.48 6.45 -13.80
N ALA A 16 -14.52 5.52 -13.65
CA ALA A 16 -13.35 5.47 -14.53
C ALA A 16 -13.75 5.31 -16.00
N ALA A 17 -14.70 4.41 -16.30
CA ALA A 17 -15.20 4.21 -17.66
C ALA A 17 -15.86 5.47 -18.24
N LEU A 18 -16.71 6.15 -17.47
CA LEU A 18 -17.34 7.42 -17.88
C LEU A 18 -16.31 8.53 -18.12
N SER A 19 -15.21 8.54 -17.35
CA SER A 19 -14.13 9.53 -17.48
C SER A 19 -13.14 9.25 -18.61
N GLY A 20 -13.29 8.12 -19.33
CA GLY A 20 -12.33 7.68 -20.36
C GLY A 20 -11.00 7.18 -19.79
N VAL A 21 -10.99 6.79 -18.51
CA VAL A 21 -9.84 6.18 -17.84
C VAL A 21 -9.92 4.67 -17.98
N THR A 22 -8.88 4.08 -18.57
CA THR A 22 -8.85 2.62 -18.86
C THR A 22 -8.21 1.81 -17.74
N ARG A 23 -7.34 2.43 -16.95
CA ARG A 23 -6.63 1.78 -15.83
C ARG A 23 -6.55 2.74 -14.66
N LEU A 24 -6.81 2.19 -13.47
CA LEU A 24 -6.61 2.84 -12.18
C LEU A 24 -5.35 2.28 -11.52
N PRO A 25 -4.82 2.92 -10.47
CA PRO A 25 -3.66 2.43 -9.74
C PRO A 25 -3.84 0.97 -9.29
N ALA A 26 -2.84 0.13 -9.58
CA ALA A 26 -2.91 -1.32 -9.36
C ALA A 26 -3.15 -1.69 -7.88
N ALA A 27 -2.69 -0.87 -6.95
CA ALA A 27 -2.90 -1.06 -5.52
C ALA A 27 -4.39 -1.07 -5.12
N LEU A 28 -5.25 -0.35 -5.85
CA LEU A 28 -6.70 -0.35 -5.62
C LEU A 28 -7.38 -1.66 -6.06
N ARG A 29 -6.69 -2.51 -6.83
CA ARG A 29 -7.22 -3.81 -7.34
C ARG A 29 -8.58 -3.68 -8.03
N VAL A 30 -8.81 -2.58 -8.72
CA VAL A 30 -9.96 -2.41 -9.62
C VAL A 30 -9.60 -3.00 -10.98
N ARG A 31 -10.51 -3.75 -11.59
CA ARG A 31 -10.28 -4.35 -12.90
C ARG A 31 -10.06 -3.26 -13.97
N PRO A 32 -9.30 -3.51 -15.04
CA PRO A 32 -9.21 -2.58 -16.16
C PRO A 32 -10.59 -2.34 -16.80
N VAL A 33 -10.78 -1.15 -17.37
CA VAL A 33 -11.97 -0.85 -18.17
C VAL A 33 -11.77 -1.38 -19.59
N GLY A 34 -12.70 -2.22 -20.03
CA GLY A 34 -12.74 -2.80 -21.38
C GLY A 34 -13.57 -1.96 -22.36
N ASP A 35 -14.30 -2.62 -23.27
CA ASP A 35 -15.20 -1.96 -24.21
C ASP A 35 -16.34 -1.22 -23.47
N THR A 36 -16.25 0.11 -23.45
CA THR A 36 -17.10 0.98 -22.63
C THR A 36 -18.50 1.14 -23.20
N GLU A 37 -18.72 1.08 -24.52
CA GLU A 37 -20.05 1.31 -25.08
C GLU A 37 -21.01 0.17 -24.74
N ALA A 38 -20.59 -1.08 -24.95
CA ALA A 38 -21.42 -2.25 -24.67
C ALA A 38 -21.69 -2.42 -23.17
N MET A 39 -20.74 -2.06 -22.30
CA MET A 39 -20.87 -2.25 -20.85
C MET A 39 -21.68 -1.14 -20.17
N LEU A 40 -21.64 0.11 -20.67
CA LEU A 40 -22.28 1.26 -20.01
C LEU A 40 -23.78 1.40 -20.32
N ALA A 41 -24.24 0.92 -21.49
CA ALA A 41 -25.60 1.21 -21.97
C ALA A 41 -26.74 0.73 -21.04
N SER A 42 -26.49 -0.30 -20.24
CA SER A 42 -27.50 -0.89 -19.34
C SER A 42 -26.96 -1.23 -17.95
N HIS A 43 -25.85 -0.61 -17.53
CA HIS A 43 -25.24 -0.95 -16.25
C HIS A 43 -26.10 -0.44 -15.09
N PRO A 44 -26.59 -1.30 -14.17
CA PRO A 44 -27.47 -0.88 -13.08
C PRO A 44 -26.82 0.13 -12.13
N GLY A 45 -25.48 0.13 -12.05
CA GLY A 45 -24.74 1.11 -11.27
C GLY A 45 -24.87 2.55 -11.77
N LEU A 46 -25.30 2.78 -13.02
CA LEU A 46 -25.42 4.14 -13.56
C LEU A 46 -26.51 4.93 -12.83
N GLN A 47 -27.67 4.30 -12.60
CA GLN A 47 -28.75 4.91 -11.84
C GLN A 47 -28.31 5.24 -10.40
N VAL A 48 -27.52 4.36 -9.77
CA VAL A 48 -26.98 4.59 -8.42
C VAL A 48 -26.05 5.81 -8.40
N LEU A 49 -25.20 5.98 -9.42
CA LEU A 49 -24.34 7.16 -9.55
C LEU A 49 -25.16 8.44 -9.78
N GLU A 50 -26.23 8.38 -10.59
CA GLU A 50 -27.12 9.52 -10.82
C GLU A 50 -27.88 9.93 -9.54
N GLU A 51 -28.44 8.97 -8.82
CA GLU A 51 -29.13 9.21 -7.56
C GLU A 51 -28.19 9.78 -6.48
N ALA A 52 -26.90 9.40 -6.53
CA ALA A 52 -25.86 9.94 -5.68
C ALA A 52 -25.31 11.31 -6.15
N GLY A 53 -25.76 11.83 -7.29
CA GLY A 53 -25.29 13.10 -7.86
C GLY A 53 -23.86 13.03 -8.43
N VAL A 54 -23.30 11.84 -8.63
CA VAL A 54 -21.95 11.62 -9.19
C VAL A 54 -21.92 11.86 -10.70
N CYS A 55 -23.04 11.64 -11.38
CA CYS A 55 -23.21 11.92 -12.80
C CYS A 55 -24.63 12.37 -13.15
N GLN A 56 -24.78 12.96 -14.33
CA GLN A 56 -26.06 13.18 -15.00
C GLN A 56 -26.01 12.52 -16.38
N GLY A 57 -26.81 11.45 -16.58
CA GLY A 57 -26.67 10.60 -17.76
C GLY A 57 -25.30 9.95 -17.78
N ARG A 58 -24.52 10.26 -18.82
CA ARG A 58 -23.14 9.75 -18.99
C ARG A 58 -22.06 10.79 -18.70
N ILE A 59 -22.44 11.92 -18.12
CA ILE A 59 -21.55 13.04 -17.83
C ILE A 59 -21.29 13.04 -16.33
N LEU A 60 -20.03 12.84 -15.93
CA LEU A 60 -19.64 12.94 -14.52
C LEU A 60 -19.70 14.39 -14.03
N ASP A 61 -19.90 14.53 -12.73
CA ASP A 61 -19.58 15.77 -12.03
C ASP A 61 -18.13 16.20 -12.34
N ALA A 62 -17.90 17.51 -12.45
CA ALA A 62 -16.63 18.06 -12.91
C ALA A 62 -15.47 17.74 -11.96
N ASP A 63 -15.70 17.78 -10.64
CA ASP A 63 -14.67 17.49 -9.65
C ASP A 63 -14.35 16.00 -9.67
N VAL A 64 -15.38 15.14 -9.75
CA VAL A 64 -15.21 13.69 -9.88
C VAL A 64 -14.42 13.34 -11.16
N GLN A 65 -14.76 13.95 -12.30
CA GLN A 65 -14.02 13.78 -13.55
C GLN A 65 -12.54 14.13 -13.39
N GLU A 66 -12.23 15.25 -12.73
CA GLU A 66 -10.85 15.67 -12.47
C GLU A 66 -10.11 14.66 -11.57
N TRP A 67 -10.77 14.14 -10.53
CA TRP A 67 -10.18 13.16 -9.62
C TRP A 67 -9.86 11.85 -10.34
N LEU A 68 -10.79 11.35 -11.16
CA LEU A 68 -10.58 10.12 -11.93
C LEU A 68 -9.46 10.29 -12.96
N VAL A 69 -9.36 11.44 -13.62
CA VAL A 69 -8.25 11.74 -14.53
C VAL A 69 -6.91 11.78 -13.78
N THR A 70 -6.88 12.36 -12.58
CA THR A 70 -5.69 12.40 -11.73
C THR A 70 -5.25 10.99 -11.32
N LEU A 71 -6.19 10.14 -10.87
CA LEU A 71 -5.90 8.75 -10.51
C LEU A 71 -5.41 7.93 -11.71
N GLY A 72 -6.11 8.02 -12.84
CA GLY A 72 -5.86 7.20 -14.03
C GLY A 72 -4.69 7.65 -14.90
N ARG A 73 -4.23 8.90 -14.72
CA ARG A 73 -3.16 9.51 -15.52
C ARG A 73 -2.14 10.24 -14.65
N CYS A 74 -1.91 9.79 -13.43
CA CYS A 74 -0.92 10.40 -12.55
C CYS A 74 0.49 10.39 -13.17
N ASP A 75 1.29 11.38 -12.75
CA ASP A 75 2.73 11.46 -13.00
C ASP A 75 3.49 10.61 -11.97
N ILE A 76 3.02 10.64 -10.72
CA ILE A 76 3.55 9.86 -9.60
C ILE A 76 2.38 9.31 -8.78
N ASP A 77 2.53 8.08 -8.28
CA ASP A 77 1.72 7.58 -7.16
C ASP A 77 2.59 7.15 -5.98
N VAL A 78 2.09 7.39 -4.77
CA VAL A 78 2.54 6.75 -3.53
C VAL A 78 1.49 5.74 -3.14
N SER A 79 1.85 4.46 -3.13
CA SER A 79 0.95 3.37 -2.79
C SER A 79 1.23 2.84 -1.39
N ILE A 80 0.16 2.64 -0.62
CA ILE A 80 0.17 2.09 0.72
C ILE A 80 -0.69 0.83 0.72
N ARG A 81 -0.11 -0.31 1.08
CA ARG A 81 -0.86 -1.54 1.33
C ARG A 81 -0.85 -1.83 2.82
N VAL A 82 -2.02 -2.00 3.41
CA VAL A 82 -2.16 -2.25 4.84
C VAL A 82 -2.65 -3.67 5.08
N THR A 83 -1.90 -4.43 5.87
CA THR A 83 -2.32 -5.68 6.48
C THR A 83 -2.61 -5.41 7.95
N ARG A 84 -3.83 -5.71 8.38
CA ARG A 84 -4.32 -5.40 9.74
C ARG A 84 -5.09 -6.61 10.26
N PRO A 85 -4.77 -7.19 11.43
CA PRO A 85 -5.61 -8.20 12.05
C PRO A 85 -6.99 -7.61 12.41
N ASP A 86 -8.03 -8.44 12.41
CA ASP A 86 -9.40 -8.00 12.71
C ASP A 86 -9.53 -7.48 14.16
N GLU A 87 -8.76 -8.05 15.08
CA GLU A 87 -8.66 -7.63 16.46
C GLU A 87 -7.24 -7.15 16.79
N ARG A 88 -7.14 -6.14 17.65
CA ARG A 88 -5.84 -5.69 18.18
C ARG A 88 -5.30 -6.79 19.08
N ALA A 89 -4.13 -7.32 18.75
CA ALA A 89 -3.46 -8.27 19.61
C ALA A 89 -3.08 -7.61 20.95
N GLU A 90 -3.28 -8.34 22.05
CA GLU A 90 -2.84 -7.94 23.40
C GLU A 90 -1.54 -8.65 23.83
N ARG A 91 -1.16 -9.69 23.09
CA ARG A 91 0.04 -10.51 23.33
C ARG A 91 0.59 -11.03 22.01
N LEU A 92 1.86 -11.42 22.03
CA LEU A 92 2.49 -12.07 20.88
C LEU A 92 1.78 -13.40 20.59
N THR A 93 1.54 -13.65 19.32
CA THR A 93 0.86 -14.84 18.80
C THR A 93 1.78 -15.73 17.97
N GLY A 94 2.92 -15.18 17.53
CA GLY A 94 3.86 -15.84 16.63
C GLY A 94 3.88 -15.17 15.25
N PRO A 95 4.83 -15.59 14.40
CA PRO A 95 4.94 -15.08 13.05
C PRO A 95 3.74 -15.52 12.20
N PRO A 96 3.39 -14.78 11.14
CA PRO A 96 2.29 -15.16 10.25
C PRO A 96 2.54 -16.51 9.60
N GLU A 97 1.49 -17.31 9.47
CA GLU A 97 1.55 -18.59 8.77
C GLU A 97 1.88 -18.38 7.28
N LEU A 98 2.74 -19.25 6.76
CA LEU A 98 3.05 -19.29 5.33
C LEU A 98 2.02 -20.17 4.60
N PHE A 99 1.38 -19.60 3.58
CA PHE A 99 0.59 -20.39 2.66
C PHE A 99 1.50 -21.37 1.92
N THR A 100 1.27 -22.67 2.15
CA THR A 100 1.90 -23.74 1.40
C THR A 100 0.85 -24.32 0.44
N PRO A 101 1.03 -24.19 -0.89
CA PRO A 101 0.06 -24.73 -1.82
C PRO A 101 0.02 -26.26 -1.70
N PRO A 102 -1.17 -26.88 -1.63
CA PRO A 102 -1.30 -28.33 -1.46
C PRO A 102 -0.88 -29.13 -2.71
N ALA A 103 -0.73 -28.45 -3.85
CA ALA A 103 -0.29 -29.01 -5.12
C ALA A 103 0.69 -28.04 -5.81
N ASP A 104 1.53 -28.58 -6.70
CA ASP A 104 2.48 -27.79 -7.50
C ASP A 104 1.72 -26.83 -8.42
N PRO A 105 1.83 -25.49 -8.23
CA PRO A 105 1.09 -24.52 -9.03
C PRO A 105 1.37 -24.58 -10.53
N LEU A 106 2.53 -25.12 -10.94
CA LEU A 106 2.88 -25.27 -12.35
C LEU A 106 2.24 -26.50 -12.99
N LYS A 107 1.91 -27.52 -12.18
CA LYS A 107 1.26 -28.76 -12.65
C LYS A 107 -0.25 -28.71 -12.50
N GLU A 108 -0.74 -28.12 -11.40
CA GLU A 108 -2.15 -28.10 -11.01
C GLU A 108 -2.61 -26.68 -10.67
N PRO A 109 -2.58 -25.74 -11.63
CA PRO A 109 -2.81 -24.32 -11.38
C PRO A 109 -4.21 -24.02 -10.84
N LEU A 110 -5.23 -24.75 -11.28
CA LEU A 110 -6.61 -24.56 -10.81
C LEU A 110 -6.79 -24.98 -9.34
N ALA A 111 -6.18 -26.09 -8.94
CA ALA A 111 -6.23 -26.57 -7.55
C ALA A 111 -5.46 -25.63 -6.61
N ALA A 112 -4.24 -25.23 -7.02
CA ALA A 112 -3.46 -24.25 -6.27
C ALA A 112 -4.18 -22.90 -6.13
N ALA A 113 -4.84 -22.42 -7.19
CA ALA A 113 -5.62 -21.19 -7.16
C ALA A 113 -6.90 -21.30 -6.31
N ALA A 114 -7.56 -22.47 -6.29
CA ALA A 114 -8.68 -22.73 -5.40
C ALA A 114 -8.25 -22.70 -3.93
N ALA A 115 -7.17 -23.41 -3.58
CA ALA A 115 -6.61 -23.43 -2.23
C ALA A 115 -6.16 -22.04 -1.76
N LEU A 116 -5.53 -21.24 -2.63
CA LEU A 116 -5.16 -19.87 -2.30
C LEU A 116 -6.38 -18.98 -2.03
N ARG A 117 -7.48 -19.16 -2.79
CA ARG A 117 -8.73 -18.43 -2.57
C ARG A 117 -9.37 -18.80 -1.23
N GLU A 118 -9.38 -20.08 -0.89
CA GLU A 118 -9.90 -20.58 0.37
C GLU A 118 -9.07 -20.08 1.57
N TRP A 119 -7.75 -20.12 1.45
CA TRP A 119 -6.84 -19.55 2.48
C TRP A 119 -7.07 -18.06 2.67
N ARG A 120 -7.22 -17.29 1.58
CA ARG A 120 -7.52 -15.84 1.65
C ARG A 120 -8.91 -15.52 2.18
N ALA A 121 -9.89 -16.42 2.03
CA ALA A 121 -11.26 -16.18 2.51
C ALA A 121 -11.37 -16.04 4.03
N HIS A 122 -10.36 -16.54 4.76
CA HIS A 122 -10.26 -16.45 6.22
C HIS A 122 -9.36 -15.31 6.69
N GLN A 123 -8.84 -14.48 5.78
CA GLN A 123 -8.00 -13.35 6.13
C GLN A 123 -8.83 -12.10 6.44
N SER A 124 -8.23 -11.23 7.25
CA SER A 124 -8.72 -9.88 7.53
C SER A 124 -8.96 -9.09 6.25
N ALA A 125 -9.80 -8.05 6.35
CA ALA A 125 -10.03 -7.14 5.22
C ALA A 125 -8.69 -6.55 4.70
N ASP A 126 -8.50 -6.66 3.39
CA ASP A 126 -7.41 -5.99 2.70
C ASP A 126 -7.67 -4.48 2.68
N ARG A 127 -6.59 -3.70 2.75
CA ARG A 127 -6.65 -2.24 2.74
C ARG A 127 -5.56 -1.69 1.84
N ALA A 128 -5.90 -0.69 1.05
CA ALA A 128 -4.93 0.05 0.26
C ALA A 128 -5.30 1.52 0.19
N ALA A 129 -4.29 2.38 0.09
CA ALA A 129 -4.45 3.77 -0.28
C ALA A 129 -3.43 4.11 -1.38
N VAL A 130 -3.79 5.03 -2.26
CA VAL A 130 -2.90 5.60 -3.25
C VAL A 130 -3.05 7.11 -3.22
N LEU A 131 -1.93 7.81 -3.21
CA LEU A 131 -1.87 9.26 -3.38
C LEU A 131 -1.30 9.48 -4.79
N CYS A 132 -2.11 10.04 -5.67
CA CYS A 132 -1.76 10.24 -7.08
C CYS A 132 -1.55 11.74 -7.33
N ARG A 133 -0.38 12.08 -7.90
CA ARG A 133 -0.05 13.44 -8.31
C ARG A 133 -0.25 13.60 -9.80
N ARG A 134 -0.90 14.68 -10.21
CA ARG A 134 -0.97 15.12 -11.61
C ARG A 134 -1.02 16.64 -11.67
N ASP A 135 -0.19 17.25 -12.52
CA ASP A 135 -0.21 18.70 -12.76
C ASP A 135 -0.11 19.53 -11.45
N GLY A 136 0.67 19.03 -10.47
CA GLY A 136 0.84 19.65 -9.15
C GLY A 136 -0.30 19.38 -8.15
N LYS A 137 -1.41 18.78 -8.57
CA LYS A 137 -2.54 18.42 -7.70
C LYS A 137 -2.40 16.98 -7.21
N TRP A 138 -2.93 16.72 -6.02
CA TRP A 138 -2.96 15.39 -5.43
C TRP A 138 -4.39 14.91 -5.20
N VAL A 139 -4.63 13.65 -5.51
CA VAL A 139 -5.87 12.94 -5.20
C VAL A 139 -5.53 11.66 -4.46
N VAL A 140 -6.25 11.41 -3.38
CA VAL A 140 -6.12 10.19 -2.58
C VAL A 140 -7.30 9.28 -2.89
N ALA A 141 -7.01 8.01 -3.13
CA ALA A 141 -8.02 6.97 -3.15
C ALA A 141 -7.68 5.89 -2.12
N ALA A 142 -8.64 5.55 -1.26
CA ALA A 142 -8.48 4.48 -0.27
C ALA A 142 -9.57 3.42 -0.48
N ARG A 143 -9.18 2.15 -0.43
CA ARG A 143 -10.07 1.00 -0.55
C ARG A 143 -9.92 0.05 0.63
N VAL A 144 -11.05 -0.39 1.17
CA VAL A 144 -11.14 -1.51 2.11
C VAL A 144 -11.98 -2.60 1.45
N TRP A 145 -11.48 -3.83 1.38
CA TRP A 145 -12.24 -4.92 0.80
C TRP A 145 -12.01 -6.25 1.51
N ARG A 146 -13.06 -7.06 1.56
CA ARG A 146 -13.04 -8.43 2.05
C ARG A 146 -13.92 -9.28 1.13
N SER A 147 -13.38 -10.41 0.68
CA SER A 147 -14.15 -11.42 -0.04
C SER A 147 -14.60 -12.49 0.95
N GLY A 148 -15.77 -13.09 0.76
CA GLY A 148 -16.25 -14.19 1.60
C GLY A 148 -17.69 -14.01 2.05
N VAL A 149 -18.00 -14.54 3.25
CA VAL A 149 -19.36 -14.62 3.81
C VAL A 149 -19.95 -13.24 4.09
N GLU A 150 -19.11 -12.32 4.57
CA GLU A 150 -19.47 -10.92 4.82
C GLU A 150 -18.61 -10.02 3.92
N PRO A 151 -19.00 -9.85 2.64
CA PRO A 151 -18.25 -9.05 1.70
C PRO A 151 -18.25 -7.59 2.12
N LEU A 152 -17.09 -6.95 1.98
CA LEU A 152 -16.90 -5.53 2.17
C LEU A 152 -16.21 -4.99 0.91
N ASP A 153 -16.65 -3.85 0.41
CA ASP A 153 -15.98 -3.18 -0.70
C ASP A 153 -16.31 -1.68 -0.69
N GLU A 154 -15.46 -0.92 0.00
CA GLU A 154 -15.60 0.52 0.14
C GLU A 154 -14.39 1.20 -0.47
N VAL A 155 -14.67 2.18 -1.32
CA VAL A 155 -13.70 3.04 -1.98
C VAL A 155 -14.07 4.47 -1.65
N THR A 156 -13.08 5.23 -1.22
CA THR A 156 -13.17 6.69 -1.09
C THR A 156 -12.17 7.36 -2.01
N VAL A 157 -12.55 8.48 -2.61
CA VAL A 157 -11.68 9.33 -3.43
C VAL A 157 -11.87 10.78 -3.04
N SER A 158 -10.79 11.51 -2.78
CA SER A 158 -10.83 12.93 -2.44
C SER A 158 -9.55 13.65 -2.86
N PRO A 159 -9.61 14.94 -3.20
CA PRO A 159 -8.40 15.74 -3.41
C PRO A 159 -7.68 15.97 -2.07
N LEU A 160 -6.38 16.21 -2.10
CA LEU A 160 -5.71 16.83 -0.96
C LEU A 160 -6.07 18.33 -0.94
N GLU A 161 -6.59 18.80 0.20
CA GLU A 161 -7.01 20.18 0.37
C GLU A 161 -5.89 21.06 0.97
N GLY A 162 -5.85 22.32 0.55
CA GLY A 162 -4.97 23.35 1.11
C GLY A 162 -3.48 23.03 0.94
N ASP A 163 -2.70 23.30 1.98
CA ASP A 163 -1.24 23.11 2.02
C ASP A 163 -0.84 21.70 2.52
N THR A 164 -1.78 20.74 2.50
CA THR A 164 -1.52 19.37 2.97
C THR A 164 -0.49 18.70 2.06
N THR A 165 0.69 18.43 2.61
CA THR A 165 1.75 17.71 1.90
C THR A 165 1.42 16.22 1.79
N VAL A 166 2.00 15.55 0.79
CA VAL A 166 1.93 14.08 0.67
C VAL A 166 2.41 13.38 1.94
N PHE A 167 3.41 13.94 2.63
CA PHE A 167 3.96 13.39 3.87
C PHE A 167 2.98 13.47 5.04
N GLN A 168 2.22 14.56 5.15
CA GLN A 168 1.16 14.70 6.14
C GLN A 168 0.02 13.74 5.83
N ALA A 169 -0.43 13.70 4.58
CA ALA A 169 -1.50 12.79 4.14
C ALA A 169 -1.17 11.31 4.41
N VAL A 170 0.09 10.89 4.21
CA VAL A 170 0.52 9.52 4.58
C VAL A 170 0.44 9.30 6.09
N ASN A 171 0.86 10.25 6.92
CA ASN A 171 0.72 10.12 8.37
C ASN A 171 -0.75 10.04 8.80
N ASP A 172 -1.61 10.87 8.23
CA ASP A 172 -3.04 10.89 8.52
C ASP A 172 -3.70 9.54 8.15
N LEU A 173 -3.31 8.96 7.01
CA LEU A 173 -3.77 7.63 6.57
C LEU A 173 -3.32 6.50 7.51
N LEU A 174 -2.15 6.61 8.11
CA LEU A 174 -1.65 5.64 9.09
C LEU A 174 -2.33 5.80 10.46
N GLY A 175 -2.91 6.97 10.74
CA GLY A 175 -3.55 7.30 12.00
C GLY A 175 -2.58 7.43 13.18
N ASP A 176 -3.12 7.60 14.38
CA ASP A 176 -2.33 7.83 15.59
C ASP A 176 -1.87 6.52 16.26
N GLU A 177 -0.57 6.39 16.53
CA GLU A 177 0.00 5.37 17.39
C GLU A 177 1.29 5.91 18.03
N SER A 178 1.56 5.50 19.27
CA SER A 178 2.76 5.93 19.98
C SER A 178 4.01 5.27 19.39
N PRO A 179 5.10 6.02 19.13
CA PRO A 179 6.35 5.44 18.67
C PRO A 179 6.90 4.41 19.67
N ALA A 180 7.45 3.31 19.15
CA ALA A 180 8.09 2.31 19.98
C ALA A 180 9.35 2.88 20.66
N GLU A 181 9.56 2.55 21.94
CA GLU A 181 10.71 3.01 22.72
C GLU A 181 11.88 2.05 22.60
N PHE A 182 12.83 2.35 21.71
CA PHE A 182 14.09 1.62 21.55
C PHE A 182 15.14 2.45 20.79
N GLU A 183 16.41 2.06 20.91
CA GLU A 183 17.46 2.58 20.03
C GLU A 183 17.38 1.90 18.66
N GLY A 184 17.51 2.69 17.60
CA GLY A 184 17.39 2.19 16.22
C GLY A 184 18.30 1.01 15.93
N VAL A 185 17.82 0.10 15.08
CA VAL A 185 18.55 -1.08 14.62
C VAL A 185 19.05 -0.83 13.22
N ASN A 186 20.28 -1.23 12.93
CA ASN A 186 20.80 -1.39 11.59
C ASN A 186 21.46 -2.76 11.50
N ILE A 187 20.94 -3.64 10.63
CA ILE A 187 21.37 -5.03 10.53
C ILE A 187 21.38 -5.49 9.09
N GLU A 188 22.36 -6.31 8.73
CA GLU A 188 22.42 -6.92 7.41
C GLU A 188 21.15 -7.75 7.14
N SER A 189 20.48 -7.46 6.03
CA SER A 189 19.15 -8.01 5.72
C SER A 189 19.16 -9.53 5.70
N GLN A 190 20.16 -10.15 5.05
CA GLN A 190 20.26 -11.62 4.94
C GLN A 190 20.40 -12.31 6.30
N ARG A 191 21.12 -11.69 7.25
CA ARG A 191 21.30 -12.25 8.60
C ARG A 191 19.99 -12.20 9.39
N LEU A 192 19.26 -11.09 9.28
CA LEU A 192 17.95 -10.96 9.90
C LEU A 192 16.93 -11.93 9.28
N GLU A 193 16.88 -11.99 7.96
CA GLU A 193 16.00 -12.91 7.20
C GLU A 193 16.23 -14.37 7.58
N SER A 194 17.48 -14.80 7.76
CA SER A 194 17.81 -16.17 8.18
C SER A 194 17.20 -16.52 9.54
N VAL A 195 17.28 -15.59 10.50
CA VAL A 195 16.73 -15.80 11.86
C VAL A 195 15.20 -15.81 11.81
N LEU A 196 14.59 -14.85 11.11
CA LEU A 196 13.13 -14.77 10.99
C LEU A 196 12.54 -15.96 10.22
N SER A 197 13.22 -16.46 9.19
CA SER A 197 12.77 -17.62 8.42
C SER A 197 12.81 -18.90 9.26
N SER A 198 13.85 -19.07 10.09
CA SER A 198 13.96 -20.20 11.00
C SER A 198 12.89 -20.13 12.10
N TRP A 199 12.62 -18.93 12.61
CA TRP A 199 11.52 -18.71 13.54
C TRP A 199 10.15 -19.00 12.91
N GLN A 200 9.93 -18.60 11.65
CA GLN A 200 8.67 -18.87 10.95
C GLN A 200 8.46 -20.36 10.68
N ALA A 201 9.53 -21.13 10.48
CA ALA A 201 9.46 -22.57 10.27
C ALA A 201 9.16 -23.37 11.56
N ASP A 202 9.66 -22.92 12.71
CA ASP A 202 9.38 -23.54 14.01
C ASP A 202 9.14 -22.48 15.11
N PRO A 203 7.96 -21.83 15.13
CA PRO A 203 7.70 -20.70 16.01
C PRO A 203 7.73 -21.02 17.50
N GLN A 204 7.55 -22.30 17.86
CA GLN A 204 7.40 -22.73 19.26
C GLN A 204 8.72 -23.17 19.86
N ALA A 205 9.61 -23.84 19.10
CA ALA A 205 10.87 -24.33 19.64
C ALA A 205 12.06 -23.42 19.33
N TYR A 206 11.97 -22.53 18.33
CA TYR A 206 13.08 -21.69 17.93
C TYR A 206 13.29 -20.50 18.89
N ASP A 207 14.48 -20.39 19.49
CA ASP A 207 14.85 -19.27 20.36
C ASP A 207 15.22 -18.02 19.55
N VAL A 208 14.21 -17.39 18.95
CA VAL A 208 14.37 -16.20 18.11
C VAL A 208 15.06 -15.05 18.86
N ILE A 209 14.77 -14.88 20.16
CA ILE A 209 15.40 -13.82 20.96
C ILE A 209 16.88 -14.11 21.15
N GLY A 210 17.25 -15.33 21.53
CA GLY A 210 18.64 -15.74 21.69
C GLY A 210 19.45 -15.57 20.40
N GLU A 211 18.88 -15.93 19.25
CA GLU A 211 19.53 -15.77 17.94
C GLU A 211 19.70 -14.29 17.57
N LEU A 212 18.70 -13.45 17.81
CA LEU A 212 18.82 -12.00 17.60
C LEU A 212 19.88 -11.36 18.52
N LEU A 213 20.01 -11.83 19.77
CA LEU A 213 21.09 -11.39 20.68
C LEU A 213 22.48 -11.76 20.15
N LYS A 214 22.64 -12.95 19.53
CA LYS A 214 23.90 -13.36 18.88
C LYS A 214 24.25 -12.48 17.67
N LEU A 215 23.26 -11.80 17.08
CA LEU A 215 23.52 -10.78 16.05
C LEU A 215 23.98 -9.43 16.63
N GLY A 216 24.13 -9.32 17.95
CA GLY A 216 24.61 -8.12 18.64
C GLY A 216 23.49 -7.15 19.05
N LEU A 217 22.23 -7.56 18.92
CA LEU A 217 21.08 -6.75 19.33
C LEU A 217 20.91 -6.77 20.85
N THR A 218 20.36 -5.67 21.38
CA THR A 218 19.91 -5.65 22.77
C THR A 218 18.61 -6.46 22.94
N ALA A 219 18.31 -6.90 24.17
CA ALA A 219 17.05 -7.60 24.46
C ALA A 219 15.81 -6.77 24.07
N ARG A 220 15.88 -5.43 24.17
CA ARG A 220 14.81 -4.53 23.75
C ARG A 220 14.65 -4.51 22.23
N GLN A 221 15.74 -4.39 21.48
CA GLN A 221 15.72 -4.44 20.01
C GLN A 221 15.22 -5.80 19.50
N ALA A 222 15.67 -6.90 20.11
CA ALA A 222 15.21 -8.24 19.75
C ALA A 222 13.69 -8.39 19.95
N ARG A 223 13.15 -7.89 21.07
CA ARG A 223 11.69 -7.88 21.32
C ARG A 223 10.93 -7.01 20.31
N VAL A 224 11.47 -5.86 19.92
CA VAL A 224 10.87 -5.02 18.88
C VAL A 224 10.81 -5.76 17.55
N ILE A 225 11.90 -6.42 17.13
CA ILE A 225 11.93 -7.22 15.90
C ILE A 225 10.89 -8.34 15.91
N VAL A 226 10.76 -9.06 17.03
CA VAL A 226 9.73 -10.10 17.20
C VAL A 226 8.33 -9.48 17.11
N ALA A 227 8.09 -8.35 17.80
CA ALA A 227 6.79 -7.70 17.82
C ALA A 227 6.35 -7.15 16.46
N VAL A 228 7.26 -6.56 15.66
CA VAL A 228 6.94 -6.10 14.30
C VAL A 228 6.80 -7.27 13.31
N SER A 229 7.29 -8.45 13.66
CA SER A 229 7.20 -9.67 12.86
C SER A 229 6.03 -10.59 13.27
N ASP A 230 5.26 -10.21 14.30
CA ASP A 230 4.12 -10.96 14.82
C ASP A 230 2.85 -10.82 13.95
N THR A 231 2.04 -11.88 13.88
CA THR A 231 0.76 -11.88 13.15
C THR A 231 -0.16 -10.73 13.59
N GLY A 232 -0.11 -10.37 14.88
CA GLY A 232 -0.92 -9.31 15.46
C GLY A 232 -0.52 -7.87 15.10
N ALA A 233 0.58 -7.66 14.39
CA ALA A 233 1.03 -6.31 14.00
C ALA A 233 0.29 -5.79 12.76
N VAL A 234 -0.08 -4.50 12.79
CA VAL A 234 -0.58 -3.79 11.61
C VAL A 234 0.60 -3.31 10.79
N ARG A 235 0.64 -3.63 9.50
CA ARG A 235 1.74 -3.29 8.61
C ARG A 235 1.25 -2.48 7.43
N ALA A 236 1.83 -1.31 7.22
CA ALA A 236 1.63 -0.48 6.05
C ALA A 236 2.91 -0.50 5.20
N ALA A 237 2.88 -1.23 4.08
CA ALA A 237 3.95 -1.21 3.09
C ALA A 237 3.75 -0.02 2.15
N ILE A 238 4.79 0.81 2.00
CA ILE A 238 4.80 2.04 1.24
C ILE A 238 5.75 1.89 0.05
N GLY A 239 5.25 2.15 -1.15
CA GLY A 239 6.03 2.23 -2.38
C GLY A 239 5.68 3.47 -3.18
N ALA A 240 6.45 3.74 -4.23
CA ALA A 240 6.14 4.80 -5.18
C ALA A 240 6.36 4.33 -6.62
N THR A 241 5.58 4.90 -7.53
CA THR A 241 5.69 4.70 -8.97
C THR A 241 5.74 6.07 -9.63
N GLN A 242 6.60 6.24 -10.63
CA GLN A 242 6.49 7.34 -11.59
C GLN A 242 6.00 6.78 -12.92
N TYR A 243 5.27 7.60 -13.68
CA TYR A 243 4.76 7.22 -14.99
C TYR A 243 5.39 8.08 -16.07
N SER A 244 5.85 7.43 -17.14
CA SER A 244 6.33 8.07 -18.36
C SER A 244 5.52 7.61 -19.58
N ILE A 245 5.95 8.00 -20.78
CA ILE A 245 5.42 7.46 -22.03
C ILE A 245 5.79 5.97 -22.23
N ASP A 246 6.90 5.53 -21.63
CA ASP A 246 7.42 4.17 -21.76
C ASP A 246 6.75 3.20 -20.77
N GLY A 247 6.10 3.73 -19.73
CA GLY A 247 5.32 2.96 -18.78
C GLY A 247 5.54 3.39 -17.33
N PRO A 248 5.08 2.57 -16.37
CA PRO A 248 5.39 2.75 -14.95
C PRO A 248 6.83 2.34 -14.64
N GLU A 249 7.50 3.15 -13.83
CA GLU A 249 8.81 2.85 -13.23
C GLU A 249 8.69 2.97 -11.72
N PHE A 250 9.25 2.00 -10.99
CA PHE A 250 9.07 1.85 -9.55
C PHE A 250 10.27 2.37 -8.78
N ALA A 251 10.03 2.90 -7.58
CA ALA A 251 11.10 3.14 -6.63
C ALA A 251 11.86 1.84 -6.34
N THR A 252 13.19 1.91 -6.31
CA THR A 252 14.06 0.74 -6.10
C THR A 252 13.86 0.07 -4.73
N THR A 253 13.46 0.84 -3.72
CA THR A 253 13.17 0.37 -2.36
C THR A 253 11.85 0.96 -1.86
N GLY A 254 11.17 0.21 -0.98
CA GLY A 254 10.01 0.69 -0.23
C GLY A 254 10.34 0.96 1.24
N ALA A 255 9.33 1.41 1.98
CA ALA A 255 9.36 1.50 3.44
C ALA A 255 8.17 0.73 4.04
N MET A 256 8.26 0.39 5.31
CA MET A 256 7.15 -0.21 6.05
C MET A 256 6.95 0.54 7.37
N VAL A 257 5.70 0.84 7.71
CA VAL A 257 5.31 1.32 9.03
C VAL A 257 4.56 0.20 9.72
N VAL A 258 4.98 -0.16 10.93
CA VAL A 258 4.43 -1.28 11.68
C VAL A 258 3.95 -0.82 13.04
N ASP A 259 2.65 -0.95 13.29
CA ASP A 259 2.07 -0.77 14.62
C ASP A 259 2.07 -2.12 15.30
N SER A 260 2.89 -2.24 16.34
CA SER A 260 3.12 -3.48 17.08
C SER A 260 2.69 -3.32 18.55
N LEU A 261 2.75 -4.42 19.30
CA LEU A 261 2.61 -4.38 20.76
C LEU A 261 3.63 -3.49 21.47
N MET A 262 4.74 -3.15 20.80
CA MET A 262 5.79 -2.27 21.33
C MET A 262 5.62 -0.82 20.89
N GLY A 263 4.57 -0.48 20.14
CA GLY A 263 4.37 0.82 19.49
C GLY A 263 4.72 0.80 18.01
N ARG A 264 4.67 1.99 17.38
CA ARG A 264 4.94 2.20 15.96
C ARG A 264 6.43 2.14 15.65
N VAL A 265 6.79 1.41 14.61
CA VAL A 265 8.15 1.25 14.09
C VAL A 265 8.16 1.57 12.60
N VAL A 266 9.18 2.31 12.14
CA VAL A 266 9.47 2.49 10.73
C VAL A 266 10.59 1.54 10.35
N ILE A 267 10.38 0.76 9.30
CA ILE A 267 11.34 -0.16 8.71
C ILE A 267 11.67 0.33 7.30
N SER A 268 12.95 0.44 6.99
CA SER A 268 13.43 0.82 5.66
C SER A 268 14.64 -0.04 5.31
N SER A 269 14.92 -0.18 4.01
CA SER A 269 16.14 -0.84 3.55
C SER A 269 17.05 0.15 2.82
N SER A 270 18.34 -0.18 2.78
CA SER A 270 19.30 0.50 1.92
C SER A 270 20.22 -0.54 1.28
N THR A 271 20.61 -0.30 0.04
CA THR A 271 21.62 -1.10 -0.65
C THR A 271 22.89 -0.26 -0.79
N THR A 272 24.03 -0.84 -0.41
CA THR A 272 25.34 -0.23 -0.60
C THR A 272 25.90 -0.58 -1.99
N ASP A 273 26.93 0.15 -2.45
CA ASP A 273 27.57 -0.09 -3.75
C ASP A 273 28.09 -1.54 -3.88
N ASP A 274 28.45 -2.18 -2.77
CA ASP A 274 28.89 -3.57 -2.68
C ASP A 274 27.72 -4.59 -2.76
N GLN A 275 26.52 -4.15 -3.14
CA GLN A 275 25.26 -4.92 -3.15
C GLN A 275 24.84 -5.49 -1.79
N GLN A 276 25.47 -5.07 -0.70
CA GLN A 276 25.05 -5.47 0.63
C GLN A 276 23.79 -4.68 1.02
N SER A 277 22.73 -5.41 1.35
CA SER A 277 21.44 -4.86 1.80
C SER A 277 21.40 -4.80 3.32
N TRP A 278 20.94 -3.66 3.82
CA TRP A 278 20.76 -3.40 5.25
C TRP A 278 19.30 -3.12 5.55
N THR A 279 18.80 -3.72 6.62
CA THR A 279 17.48 -3.44 7.20
C THR A 279 17.65 -2.51 8.40
N MET A 280 16.91 -1.42 8.39
CA MET A 280 16.91 -0.42 9.45
C MET A 280 15.55 -0.36 10.12
N LEU A 281 15.52 -0.33 11.45
CA LEU A 281 14.30 -0.15 12.25
C LEU A 281 14.47 1.06 13.16
N PHE A 282 13.50 1.98 13.16
CA PHE A 282 13.50 3.17 14.01
C PHE A 282 12.14 3.38 14.70
N PRO A 283 12.12 4.06 15.87
CA PRO A 283 10.88 4.56 16.45
C PRO A 283 10.06 5.34 15.42
N GLY A 284 8.82 4.93 15.22
CA GLY A 284 7.97 5.43 14.13
C GLY A 284 7.26 6.74 14.48
N THR A 285 8.04 7.77 14.73
CA THR A 285 7.54 9.16 14.83
C THR A 285 7.00 9.65 13.48
N ALA A 286 6.10 10.64 13.49
CA ALA A 286 5.60 11.25 12.25
C ALA A 286 6.74 11.78 11.36
N ALA A 287 7.76 12.40 11.94
CA ALA A 287 8.94 12.88 11.22
C ALA A 287 9.73 11.72 10.55
N ARG A 288 9.85 10.57 11.22
CA ARG A 288 10.50 9.38 10.65
C ARG A 288 9.68 8.75 9.53
N VAL A 289 8.36 8.73 9.66
CA VAL A 289 7.45 8.31 8.59
C VAL A 289 7.60 9.23 7.38
N SER A 290 7.51 10.55 7.57
CA SER A 290 7.69 11.53 6.49
C SER A 290 9.04 11.39 5.80
N ARG A 291 10.11 11.15 6.58
CA ARG A 291 11.45 10.92 6.02
C ARG A 291 11.49 9.64 5.18
N ALA A 292 10.92 8.54 5.66
CA ALA A 292 10.89 7.28 4.92
C ALA A 292 10.12 7.42 3.60
N VAL A 293 8.99 8.14 3.59
CA VAL A 293 8.24 8.43 2.36
C VAL A 293 9.08 9.28 1.39
N SER A 294 9.78 10.30 1.91
CA SER A 294 10.70 11.11 1.09
C SER A 294 11.82 10.29 0.50
N ASP A 295 12.42 9.38 1.26
CA ASP A 295 13.48 8.49 0.79
C ASP A 295 12.94 7.55 -0.30
N VAL A 296 11.72 6.99 -0.16
CA VAL A 296 11.06 6.18 -1.21
C VAL A 296 10.84 6.99 -2.49
N LEU A 297 10.36 8.22 -2.39
CA LEU A 297 10.15 9.08 -3.57
C LEU A 297 11.46 9.41 -4.29
N LYS A 298 12.55 9.62 -3.55
CA LYS A 298 13.89 9.88 -4.12
C LYS A 298 14.52 8.66 -4.80
N GLN A 299 13.97 7.47 -4.59
CA GLN A 299 14.38 6.25 -5.30
C GLN A 299 13.65 6.05 -6.63
N LEU A 300 12.73 6.94 -7.00
CA LEU A 300 12.19 7.02 -8.35
C LEU A 300 13.31 7.44 -9.33
N PRO A 301 13.21 7.08 -10.62
CA PRO A 301 14.21 7.50 -11.61
C PRO A 301 14.37 9.03 -11.76
N SER A 302 13.34 9.81 -11.42
CA SER A 302 13.43 11.29 -11.32
C SER A 302 14.23 11.80 -10.11
N GLY A 303 14.57 10.92 -9.15
CA GLY A 303 15.45 11.23 -8.03
C GLY A 303 14.94 12.37 -7.15
N GLU A 304 15.81 13.33 -6.86
CA GLU A 304 15.47 14.54 -6.09
C GLU A 304 14.45 15.44 -6.81
N ASP A 305 14.34 15.33 -8.14
CA ASP A 305 13.46 16.16 -8.97
C ASP A 305 12.05 15.56 -9.16
N TRP A 306 11.68 14.54 -8.38
CA TRP A 306 10.38 13.87 -8.49
C TRP A 306 9.18 14.84 -8.43
N GLU A 307 9.28 15.93 -7.66
CA GLU A 307 8.23 16.97 -7.57
C GLU A 307 7.99 17.71 -8.90
N HIS A 308 8.94 17.68 -9.82
CA HIS A 308 8.84 18.32 -11.14
C HIS A 308 8.56 17.30 -12.25
N HIS A 309 8.56 16.00 -11.94
CA HIS A 309 8.28 14.96 -12.91
C HIS A 309 6.86 15.10 -13.47
N GLN A 310 6.77 15.02 -14.80
CA GLN A 310 5.53 14.97 -15.56
C GLN A 310 5.63 13.85 -16.58
N ARG A 311 4.54 13.09 -16.72
CA ARG A 311 4.47 11.96 -17.65
C ARG A 311 4.69 12.36 -19.11
N ILE A 312 4.27 13.56 -19.47
CA ILE A 312 4.46 14.15 -20.81
C ILE A 312 5.17 15.49 -20.62
N GLN A 313 6.47 15.53 -20.86
CA GLN A 313 7.17 16.81 -20.96
C GLN A 313 6.82 17.43 -22.31
N THR A 314 6.19 18.61 -22.27
CA THR A 314 5.94 19.37 -23.50
C THR A 314 7.28 19.98 -23.89
N PHE A 315 7.92 19.49 -24.96
CA PHE A 315 9.11 20.13 -25.49
C PHE A 315 8.73 21.54 -25.98
N HIS A 316 9.07 22.57 -25.22
CA HIS A 316 9.09 23.92 -25.76
C HIS A 316 10.29 24.00 -26.69
N ALA A 317 10.04 23.91 -28.00
CA ALA A 317 11.03 24.26 -29.00
C ALA A 317 11.36 25.75 -28.84
N HIS A 318 12.62 26.03 -28.47
CA HIS A 318 13.20 27.37 -28.56
C HIS A 318 13.52 27.70 -30.01
#